data_AF-A0A1E7I9A7-F1
#
_entry.id   AF-A0A1E7I9A7-F1
#
_cell.length_a   1.000
_cell.length_b   1.000
_cell.length_c   1.000
_cell.angle_alpha   90.00
_cell.angle_beta   90.00
_cell.angle_gamma   90.00
#
_symmetry.space_group_name_H-M   'P 1'
#
loop_
_entity.id
_entity.type
_entity.pdbx_description
1 polymer ?
#
loop_
_entity_poly.entity_id
_entity_poly.type
_entity_poly.pdbx_seq_one_letter_code
_entity_poly.pdbx_strand_id
1 'polypeptide(L)'
;MSDSGIWRWNVNPVWERHCSMLQEAVLTKESKDDFSRNHHLRACLYFGIGTLEAFLNQQMREILTQEGWSEDKIYKEIRYGKFEEKRKTWIARICGKEVSLPEEYSEVILEFNLIRGDITHPKDRDHAIYPQLENCDYMRFIEVITKSIVFIHENQQEVFPYWLLGWNYVGFNHDSAWPNLRSNSEFLFSLRNMGYSFQCSPSMADYSDKWQNVNMVSLDGYKKLKRILEDYAEDIEPQCTTIGHPPRLTRRWWDRRFILENTP
;
A
#
# COMPACT_ATOMS: atom_id res chain seq x y z
N MET A 1 -7.36 -34.28 9.02
CA MET A 1 -6.75 -33.36 8.03
C MET A 1 -7.28 -32.00 8.40
N SER A 2 -6.46 -31.15 9.02
CA SER A 2 -6.91 -29.86 9.53
C SER A 2 -7.17 -28.91 8.37
N ASP A 3 -8.44 -28.54 8.20
CA ASP A 3 -8.86 -27.28 7.59
C ASP A 3 -8.10 -26.13 8.25
N SER A 4 -6.92 -25.80 7.71
CA SER A 4 -6.24 -24.55 8.06
C SER A 4 -6.86 -23.47 7.18
N GLY A 5 -8.03 -23.01 7.63
CA GLY A 5 -8.75 -21.91 7.04
C GLY A 5 -7.81 -20.73 6.82
N ILE A 6 -7.52 -20.44 5.56
CA ILE A 6 -7.00 -19.14 5.14
C ILE A 6 -8.07 -18.14 5.55
N TRP A 7 -7.84 -17.43 6.66
CA TRP A 7 -8.73 -16.38 7.13
C TRP A 7 -8.88 -15.34 6.01
N ARG A 8 -10.10 -14.80 5.86
CA ARG A 8 -10.50 -13.92 4.74
C ARG A 8 -9.62 -12.68 4.53
N TRP A 9 -8.80 -12.32 5.51
CA TRP A 9 -7.85 -11.20 5.51
C TRP A 9 -6.41 -11.59 5.14
N ASN A 10 -6.09 -12.88 5.03
CA ASN A 10 -4.72 -13.39 4.90
C ASN A 10 -4.22 -13.44 3.44
N VAL A 11 -4.69 -12.53 2.57
CA VAL A 11 -4.49 -12.65 1.12
C VAL A 11 -3.22 -11.92 0.65
N ASN A 12 -2.88 -10.77 1.25
CA ASN A 12 -1.67 -10.02 0.90
C ASN A 12 -1.24 -9.11 2.07
N PRO A 13 -0.18 -9.46 2.83
CA PRO A 13 0.31 -8.66 3.96
C PRO A 13 0.83 -7.27 3.58
N VAL A 14 1.29 -7.07 2.34
CA VAL A 14 1.77 -5.76 1.87
C VAL A 14 0.58 -4.82 1.69
N TRP A 15 -0.44 -5.28 0.97
CA TRP A 15 -1.68 -4.55 0.76
C TRP A 15 -2.37 -4.19 2.08
N GLU A 16 -2.52 -5.16 2.99
CA GLU A 16 -3.13 -4.93 4.29
C GLU A 16 -2.39 -3.84 5.08
N ARG A 17 -1.06 -3.94 5.19
CA ARG A 17 -0.28 -2.96 5.96
C ARG A 17 -0.29 -1.59 5.29
N HIS A 18 -0.24 -1.53 3.95
CA HIS A 18 -0.33 -0.26 3.23
C HIS A 18 -1.69 0.40 3.45
N CYS A 19 -2.77 -0.37 3.37
CA CYS A 19 -4.11 0.11 3.66
C CYS A 19 -4.23 0.62 5.09
N SER A 20 -3.74 -0.15 6.08
CA SER A 20 -3.75 0.28 7.47
C SER A 20 -2.93 1.56 7.67
N MET A 21 -1.75 1.69 7.05
CA MET A 21 -0.96 2.92 7.09
C MET A 21 -1.77 4.13 6.60
N LEU A 22 -2.46 4.01 5.46
CA LEU A 22 -3.26 5.10 4.90
C LEU A 22 -4.50 5.43 5.73
N GLN A 23 -5.21 4.41 6.22
CA GLN A 23 -6.34 4.59 7.12
C GLN A 23 -5.92 5.37 8.37
N GLU A 24 -4.86 4.93 9.03
CA GLU A 24 -4.35 5.56 10.26
C GLU A 24 -3.89 7.00 10.00
N ALA A 25 -3.35 7.30 8.82
CA ALA A 25 -2.99 8.66 8.43
C ALA A 25 -4.20 9.59 8.33
N VAL A 26 -5.30 9.10 7.74
CA VAL A 26 -6.55 9.85 7.64
C VAL A 26 -7.17 10.04 9.02
N LEU A 27 -7.23 8.97 9.83
CA LEU A 27 -7.75 9.04 11.20
C LEU A 27 -6.90 9.97 12.10
N THR A 28 -5.59 10.04 11.89
CA THR A 28 -4.72 11.02 12.56
C THR A 28 -5.16 12.45 12.25
N LYS A 29 -5.46 12.75 10.98
CA LYS A 29 -5.93 14.08 10.54
C LYS A 29 -7.35 14.40 11.02
N GLU A 30 -8.22 13.40 11.07
CA GLU A 30 -9.63 13.56 11.47
C GLU A 30 -9.84 13.54 13.00
N SER A 31 -8.82 13.15 13.77
CA SER A 31 -8.86 13.09 15.22
C SER A 31 -9.08 14.46 15.86
N LYS A 32 -9.98 14.52 16.83
CA LYS A 32 -10.34 15.75 17.55
C LYS A 32 -9.60 15.92 18.87
N ASP A 33 -8.90 14.89 19.32
CA ASP A 33 -8.17 14.86 20.58
C ASP A 33 -6.75 14.31 20.38
N ASP A 34 -5.83 14.76 21.23
CA ASP A 34 -4.41 14.43 21.14
C ASP A 34 -4.14 12.95 21.39
N PHE A 35 -4.95 12.29 22.23
CA PHE A 35 -4.76 10.88 22.55
C PHE A 35 -5.05 10.00 21.32
N SER A 36 -6.21 10.19 20.68
CA SER A 36 -6.57 9.47 19.45
C SER A 36 -5.60 9.81 18.33
N ARG A 37 -5.25 11.10 18.15
CA ARG A 37 -4.27 11.52 17.14
C ARG A 37 -2.94 10.79 17.31
N ASN A 38 -2.38 10.78 18.51
CA ASN A 38 -1.12 10.10 18.80
C ASN A 38 -1.24 8.57 18.68
N HIS A 39 -2.40 7.98 19.02
CA HIS A 39 -2.64 6.56 18.78
C HIS A 39 -2.52 6.22 17.28
N HIS A 40 -3.27 6.93 16.45
CA HIS A 40 -3.29 6.71 15.00
C HIS A 40 -1.94 7.01 14.35
N LEU A 41 -1.26 8.06 14.79
CA LEU A 41 0.06 8.40 14.27
C LEU A 41 1.08 7.28 14.53
N ARG A 42 1.14 6.75 15.75
CA ARG A 42 2.03 5.62 16.07
C ARG A 42 1.69 4.38 15.23
N ALA A 43 0.41 4.10 15.04
CA ALA A 43 -0.05 3.00 14.21
C ALA A 43 0.36 3.20 12.74
N CYS A 44 0.20 4.41 12.20
CA CYS A 44 0.67 4.78 10.86
C CYS A 44 2.17 4.50 10.68
N LEU A 45 3.02 4.92 11.63
CA LEU A 45 4.47 4.66 11.55
C LEU A 45 4.80 3.17 11.61
N TYR A 46 4.10 2.42 12.48
CA TYR A 46 4.27 0.99 12.59
C TYR A 46 3.90 0.27 11.29
N PHE A 47 2.75 0.60 10.70
CA PHE A 47 2.29 0.01 9.46
C PHE A 47 3.14 0.42 8.27
N GLY A 48 3.67 1.64 8.20
CA GLY A 48 4.52 2.08 7.10
C GLY A 48 5.83 1.29 7.00
N ILE A 49 6.59 1.16 8.10
CA ILE A 49 7.79 0.32 8.11
C ILE A 49 7.42 -1.15 7.84
N GLY A 50 6.32 -1.62 8.46
CA GLY A 50 5.80 -2.96 8.24
C GLY A 50 5.45 -3.22 6.77
N THR A 51 4.96 -2.22 6.03
CA THR A 51 4.58 -2.33 4.62
C THR A 51 5.80 -2.59 3.76
N LEU A 52 6.84 -1.73 3.88
CA LEU A 52 8.07 -1.89 3.10
C LEU A 52 8.78 -3.20 3.45
N GLU A 53 8.85 -3.55 4.74
CA GLU A 53 9.44 -4.83 5.14
C GLU A 53 8.66 -6.03 4.59
N ALA A 54 7.32 -6.00 4.64
CA ALA A 54 6.49 -7.06 4.07
C ALA A 54 6.71 -7.20 2.57
N PHE A 55 6.80 -6.08 1.85
CA PHE A 55 7.07 -6.07 0.41
C PHE A 55 8.42 -6.71 0.08
N LEU A 56 9.49 -6.26 0.74
CA LEU A 56 10.83 -6.82 0.55
C LEU A 56 10.89 -8.31 0.89
N ASN A 57 10.22 -8.72 1.98
CA ASN A 57 10.13 -10.13 2.36
C ASN A 57 9.38 -10.97 1.32
N GLN A 58 8.28 -10.46 0.75
CA GLN A 58 7.52 -11.16 -0.27
C GLN A 58 8.36 -11.34 -1.54
N GLN A 59 8.98 -10.27 -2.03
CA GLN A 59 9.83 -10.31 -3.23
C GLN A 59 11.03 -11.24 -3.05
N MET A 60 11.71 -11.17 -1.91
CA MET A 60 12.81 -12.09 -1.63
C MET A 60 12.37 -13.53 -1.47
N ARG A 61 11.19 -13.79 -0.89
CA ARG A 61 10.62 -15.14 -0.83
C ARG A 61 10.48 -15.72 -2.24
N GLU A 62 9.88 -14.96 -3.16
CA GLU A 62 9.68 -15.39 -4.54
C GLU A 62 11.02 -15.75 -5.21
N ILE A 63 12.04 -14.90 -5.06
CA ILE A 63 13.39 -15.15 -5.61
C ILE A 63 14.03 -16.39 -5.00
N LEU A 64 14.04 -16.53 -3.67
CA LEU A 64 14.67 -17.66 -2.99
C LEU A 64 13.94 -18.98 -3.31
N THR A 65 12.62 -18.94 -3.50
CA THR A 65 11.85 -20.10 -3.98
C THR A 65 12.26 -20.48 -5.41
N GLN A 66 12.42 -19.52 -6.31
CA GLN A 66 12.90 -19.78 -7.68
C GLN A 66 14.33 -20.32 -7.72
N GLU A 67 15.19 -19.91 -6.77
CA GLU A 67 16.53 -20.46 -6.58
C GLU A 67 16.54 -21.87 -5.94
N GLY A 68 15.37 -22.42 -5.60
CA GLY A 68 15.24 -23.77 -5.03
C GLY A 68 15.64 -23.88 -3.55
N TRP A 69 15.60 -22.79 -2.79
CA TRP A 69 15.84 -22.85 -1.34
C TRP A 69 14.69 -23.60 -0.64
N SER A 70 15.00 -24.35 0.42
CA SER A 70 13.98 -24.99 1.24
C SER A 70 13.18 -23.98 2.08
N GLU A 71 11.92 -24.30 2.41
CA GLU A 71 11.05 -23.42 3.19
C GLU A 71 11.69 -23.00 4.53
N ASP A 72 12.33 -23.92 5.24
CA ASP A 72 13.04 -23.61 6.50
C ASP A 72 14.18 -22.60 6.31
N LYS A 73 14.88 -22.66 5.17
CA LYS A 73 15.98 -21.75 4.87
C LYS A 73 15.45 -20.37 4.50
N ILE A 74 14.41 -20.32 3.65
CA ILE A 74 13.70 -19.09 3.28
C ILE A 74 13.15 -18.41 4.54
N TYR A 75 12.50 -19.18 5.41
CA TYR A 75 11.95 -18.69 6.66
C TYR A 75 13.00 -18.05 7.56
N LYS A 76 14.16 -18.69 7.73
CA LYS A 76 15.26 -18.15 8.56
C LYS A 76 15.82 -16.86 7.97
N GLU A 77 16.08 -16.82 6.67
CA GLU A 77 16.58 -15.63 5.97
C GLU A 77 15.63 -14.44 6.17
N ILE A 78 14.33 -14.67 5.97
CA ILE A 78 13.31 -13.62 6.08
C ILE A 78 13.09 -13.18 7.53
N ARG A 79 13.03 -14.12 8.47
CA ARG A 79 12.70 -13.83 9.88
C ARG A 79 13.83 -13.13 10.63
N TYR A 80 15.08 -13.53 10.39
CA TYR A 80 16.21 -13.09 11.21
C TYR A 80 17.03 -11.95 10.58
N GLY A 81 16.83 -11.64 9.29
CA GLY A 81 17.44 -10.47 8.67
C GLY A 81 16.94 -9.17 9.29
N LYS A 82 17.84 -8.22 9.57
CA LYS A 82 17.46 -6.90 10.09
C LYS A 82 16.87 -6.05 8.98
N PHE A 83 15.84 -5.27 9.28
CA PHE A 83 15.20 -4.38 8.30
C PHE A 83 16.19 -3.50 7.53
N GLU A 84 17.18 -2.93 8.22
CA GLU A 84 18.18 -2.06 7.57
C GLU A 84 19.10 -2.81 6.61
N GLU A 85 19.45 -4.06 6.92
CA GLU A 85 20.24 -4.92 6.03
C GLU A 85 19.42 -5.29 4.79
N LYS A 86 18.14 -5.66 4.99
CA LYS A 86 17.20 -5.95 3.90
C LYS A 86 17.08 -4.77 2.95
N ARG A 87 16.81 -3.57 3.49
CA ARG A 87 16.63 -2.34 2.70
C ARG A 87 17.87 -1.99 1.86
N LYS A 88 19.08 -2.18 2.40
CA LYS A 88 20.32 -1.88 1.67
C LYS A 88 20.69 -2.92 0.62
N THR A 89 20.48 -4.20 0.92
CA THR A 89 21.07 -5.29 0.13
C THR A 89 20.06 -5.98 -0.79
N TRP A 90 18.80 -6.08 -0.36
CA TRP A 90 17.81 -6.86 -1.10
C TRP A 90 17.29 -6.12 -2.32
N ILE A 91 17.28 -4.79 -2.33
CA ILE A 91 16.72 -4.02 -3.46
C ILE A 91 17.48 -4.31 -4.76
N ALA A 92 18.82 -4.27 -4.71
CA ALA A 92 19.65 -4.62 -5.87
C ALA A 92 19.40 -6.06 -6.34
N ARG A 93 19.24 -6.99 -5.38
CA ARG A 93 18.95 -8.40 -5.67
C ARG A 93 17.57 -8.59 -6.29
N ILE A 94 16.56 -7.91 -5.75
CA ILE A 94 15.16 -7.93 -6.24
C ILE A 94 15.08 -7.38 -7.66
N CYS A 95 15.81 -6.30 -7.94
CA CYS A 95 15.81 -5.68 -9.26
C CYS A 95 16.76 -6.37 -10.26
N GLY A 96 17.58 -7.34 -9.82
CA GLY A 96 18.59 -7.99 -10.66
C GLY A 96 19.69 -7.07 -11.19
N LYS A 97 19.87 -5.88 -10.60
CA LYS A 97 20.82 -4.85 -11.04
C LYS A 97 21.29 -3.99 -9.86
N GLU A 98 22.42 -3.32 -10.01
CA GLU A 98 22.95 -2.42 -8.98
C GLU A 98 22.08 -1.17 -8.86
N VAL A 99 21.14 -1.20 -7.92
CA VAL A 99 20.23 -0.10 -7.62
C VAL A 99 19.92 -0.05 -6.13
N SER A 100 19.82 1.16 -5.61
CA SER A 100 19.41 1.47 -4.24
C SER A 100 18.28 2.49 -4.26
N LEU A 101 17.55 2.60 -3.15
CA LEU A 101 16.59 3.71 -3.00
C LEU A 101 17.32 5.05 -3.08
N PRO A 102 16.68 6.09 -3.64
CA PRO A 102 17.15 7.46 -3.51
C PRO A 102 17.54 7.80 -2.07
N GLU A 103 18.60 8.60 -1.91
CA GLU A 103 19.11 8.99 -0.59
C GLU A 103 18.02 9.68 0.24
N GLU A 104 17.27 10.60 -0.37
CA GLU A 104 16.13 11.27 0.25
C GLU A 104 15.06 10.32 0.80
N TYR A 105 14.82 9.17 0.15
CA TYR A 105 13.87 8.16 0.63
C TYR A 105 14.47 7.39 1.78
N SER A 106 15.76 7.05 1.66
CA SER A 106 16.51 6.32 2.67
C SER A 106 16.58 7.08 4.00
N GLU A 107 16.83 8.38 3.96
CA GLU A 107 16.90 9.25 5.14
C GLU A 107 15.56 9.31 5.88
N VAL A 108 14.46 9.53 5.16
CA VAL A 108 13.11 9.57 5.75
C VAL A 108 12.75 8.22 6.36
N ILE A 109 13.03 7.10 5.69
CA ILE A 109 12.74 5.77 6.24
C ILE A 109 13.54 5.53 7.53
N LEU A 110 14.82 5.94 7.56
CA LEU A 110 15.68 5.79 8.72
C LEU A 110 15.19 6.63 9.90
N GLU A 111 14.91 7.91 9.67
CA GLU A 111 14.37 8.84 10.67
C GLU A 111 13.13 8.25 11.33
N PHE A 112 12.14 7.85 10.53
CA PHE A 112 10.87 7.35 11.06
C PHE A 112 10.97 5.96 11.67
N ASN A 113 11.92 5.12 11.23
CA ASN A 113 12.18 3.84 11.87
C ASN A 113 12.84 4.01 13.25
N LEU A 114 13.64 5.06 13.46
CA LEU A 114 14.15 5.42 14.80
C LEU A 114 13.01 5.83 15.72
N ILE A 115 12.14 6.74 15.27
CA ILE A 115 10.95 7.17 16.03
C ILE A 115 10.08 5.97 16.39
N ARG A 116 9.78 5.08 15.42
CA ARG A 116 9.04 3.83 15.67
C ARG A 116 9.75 2.94 16.70
N GLY A 117 11.07 2.83 16.59
CA GLY A 117 11.91 2.07 17.52
C GLY A 117 11.74 2.56 18.95
N ASP A 118 11.73 3.88 19.16
CA ASP A 118 11.59 4.48 20.48
C ASP A 118 10.14 4.40 21.01
N ILE A 119 9.13 4.36 20.12
CA ILE A 119 7.73 4.05 20.51
C ILE A 119 7.63 2.62 21.05
N THR A 120 8.29 1.67 20.37
CA THR A 120 8.15 0.24 20.65
C THR A 120 9.02 -0.19 21.83
N HIS A 121 10.20 0.42 21.95
CA HIS A 121 11.20 0.15 22.96
C HIS A 121 11.67 1.49 23.54
N PRO A 122 10.98 2.03 24.56
CA PRO A 122 11.37 3.30 25.17
C PRO A 122 12.77 3.18 25.74
N LYS A 123 13.73 3.90 25.14
CA LYS A 123 15.14 3.94 25.58
C LYS A 123 15.43 5.14 26.48
N ASP A 124 14.63 6.20 26.36
CA ASP A 124 14.79 7.41 27.14
C ASP A 124 13.97 7.39 28.42
N ARG A 125 14.58 7.90 29.50
CA ARG A 125 14.01 7.92 30.86
C ARG A 125 12.72 8.74 30.97
N ASP A 126 12.57 9.76 30.12
CA ASP A 126 11.51 10.76 30.25
C ASP A 126 10.35 10.56 29.26
N HIS A 127 10.39 9.51 28.43
CA HIS A 127 9.37 9.21 27.41
C HIS A 127 8.95 10.42 26.56
N ALA A 128 9.88 11.35 26.28
CA ALA A 128 9.66 12.59 25.55
C ALA A 128 9.48 12.39 24.02
N ILE A 129 8.83 11.30 23.63
CA ILE A 129 8.60 10.90 22.25
C ILE A 129 7.41 11.64 21.63
N TYR A 130 6.45 12.08 22.43
CA TYR A 130 5.26 12.79 21.95
C TYR A 130 5.59 14.08 21.19
N PRO A 131 6.51 14.95 21.66
CA PRO A 131 6.96 16.09 20.86
C PRO A 131 7.59 15.69 19.52
N GLN A 132 8.34 14.60 19.45
CA GLN A 132 8.91 14.13 18.18
C GLN A 132 7.83 13.60 17.23
N LEU A 133 6.84 12.90 17.78
CA LEU A 133 5.68 12.43 17.02
C LEU A 133 4.84 13.60 16.51
N GLU A 134 4.53 14.58 17.35
CA GLU A 134 3.68 15.71 16.96
C GLU A 134 4.31 16.60 15.88
N ASN A 135 5.64 16.62 15.80
CA ASN A 135 6.36 17.40 14.80
C ASN A 135 6.81 16.59 13.58
N CYS A 136 6.52 15.29 13.50
CA CYS A 136 6.95 14.48 12.38
C CYS A 136 6.05 14.69 11.15
N ASP A 137 6.67 14.83 9.97
CA ASP A 137 5.94 14.90 8.70
C ASP A 137 5.55 13.49 8.23
N TYR A 138 4.56 12.91 8.92
CA TYR A 138 4.09 11.55 8.63
C TYR A 138 3.51 11.40 7.21
N MET A 139 3.05 12.50 6.60
CA MET A 139 2.58 12.51 5.21
C MET A 139 3.74 12.30 4.23
N ARG A 140 4.88 12.96 4.45
CA ARG A 140 6.11 12.70 3.71
C ARG A 140 6.57 11.26 3.88
N PHE A 141 6.49 10.71 5.09
CA PHE A 141 6.82 9.31 5.36
C PHE A 141 5.95 8.33 4.54
N ILE A 142 4.63 8.50 4.55
CA ILE A 142 3.69 7.69 3.75
C ILE A 142 4.03 7.74 2.27
N GLU A 143 4.32 8.94 1.77
CA GLU A 143 4.66 9.14 0.37
C GLU A 143 5.98 8.43 0.02
N VAL A 144 6.99 8.52 0.88
CA VAL A 144 8.29 7.83 0.70
C VAL A 144 8.12 6.31 0.72
N ILE A 145 7.35 5.75 1.65
CA ILE A 145 7.08 4.30 1.70
C ILE A 145 6.42 3.84 0.40
N THR A 146 5.40 4.56 -0.06
CA THR A 146 4.67 4.22 -1.29
C THR A 146 5.57 4.36 -2.53
N LYS A 147 6.30 5.47 -2.65
CA LYS A 147 7.25 5.70 -3.76
C LYS A 147 8.39 4.68 -3.77
N SER A 148 8.82 4.18 -2.62
CA SER A 148 9.86 3.15 -2.54
C SER A 148 9.40 1.83 -3.18
N ILE A 149 8.13 1.44 -3.00
CA ILE A 149 7.56 0.25 -3.64
C ILE A 149 7.41 0.47 -5.15
N VAL A 150 6.90 1.64 -5.56
CA VAL A 150 6.80 2.00 -6.98
C VAL A 150 8.17 2.03 -7.66
N PHE A 151 9.19 2.56 -6.99
CA PHE A 151 10.57 2.59 -7.48
C PHE A 151 11.12 1.18 -7.73
N ILE A 152 10.81 0.22 -6.85
CA ILE A 152 11.26 -1.15 -7.03
C ILE A 152 10.55 -1.80 -8.24
N HIS A 153 9.23 -1.65 -8.36
CA HIS A 153 8.49 -2.12 -9.54
C HIS A 153 9.02 -1.49 -10.84
N GLU A 154 9.28 -0.18 -10.84
CA GLU A 154 9.88 0.51 -11.98
C GLU A 154 11.23 -0.07 -12.36
N ASN A 155 12.06 -0.41 -11.37
CA ASN A 155 13.36 -1.02 -11.62
C ASN A 155 13.28 -2.48 -12.09
N GLN A 156 12.20 -3.19 -11.76
CA GLN A 156 11.86 -4.51 -12.27
C GLN A 156 11.17 -4.46 -13.65
N GLN A 157 10.78 -3.26 -14.12
CA GLN A 157 9.93 -3.08 -15.31
C GLN A 157 8.57 -3.78 -15.17
N GLU A 158 8.03 -3.77 -13.95
CA GLU A 158 6.75 -4.36 -13.61
C GLU A 158 5.69 -3.30 -13.36
N VAL A 159 4.44 -3.68 -13.58
CA VAL A 159 3.28 -2.86 -13.29
C VAL A 159 3.08 -2.80 -11.78
N PHE A 160 3.07 -1.60 -11.19
CA PHE A 160 2.74 -1.43 -9.78
C PHE A 160 1.22 -1.65 -9.55
N PRO A 161 0.81 -2.16 -8.38
CA PRO A 161 -0.60 -2.38 -8.09
C PRO A 161 -1.35 -1.08 -7.78
N TYR A 162 -2.60 -0.97 -8.26
CA TYR A 162 -3.43 0.23 -8.15
C TYR A 162 -3.63 0.72 -6.71
N TRP A 163 -3.66 -0.19 -5.72
CA TRP A 163 -3.90 0.16 -4.33
C TRP A 163 -2.81 1.05 -3.72
N LEU A 164 -1.61 1.11 -4.33
CA LEU A 164 -0.58 2.09 -3.97
C LEU A 164 -1.03 3.54 -4.17
N LEU A 165 -2.06 3.77 -4.99
CA LEU A 165 -2.68 5.08 -5.21
C LEU A 165 -3.63 5.50 -4.06
N GLY A 166 -3.82 4.65 -3.06
CA GLY A 166 -4.67 4.93 -1.89
C GLY A 166 -6.16 4.81 -2.16
N TRP A 167 -6.53 3.97 -3.10
CA TRP A 167 -7.91 3.60 -3.39
C TRP A 167 -8.06 2.08 -3.30
N ASN A 168 -9.18 1.61 -2.74
CA ASN A 168 -9.44 0.19 -2.56
C ASN A 168 -10.88 -0.16 -2.91
N TYR A 169 -11.11 -1.42 -3.27
CA TYR A 169 -12.45 -1.89 -3.58
C TYR A 169 -13.21 -2.32 -2.32
N VAL A 170 -14.52 -2.08 -2.35
CA VAL A 170 -15.50 -2.60 -1.39
C VAL A 170 -16.60 -3.36 -2.14
N GLY A 171 -17.33 -4.24 -1.47
CA GLY A 171 -18.40 -5.04 -2.09
C GLY A 171 -17.97 -6.47 -2.38
N PHE A 172 -17.84 -7.29 -1.34
CA PHE A 172 -17.42 -8.69 -1.43
C PHE A 172 -18.38 -9.59 -0.65
N ASN A 173 -18.62 -10.82 -1.14
CA ASN A 173 -19.46 -11.81 -0.45
C ASN A 173 -20.81 -11.28 0.06
N HIS A 174 -21.52 -10.51 -0.78
CA HIS A 174 -22.81 -9.89 -0.45
C HIS A 174 -22.77 -8.81 0.66
N ASP A 175 -21.59 -8.35 1.07
CA ASP A 175 -21.43 -7.18 1.93
C ASP A 175 -20.83 -6.01 1.13
N SER A 176 -21.67 -5.00 0.85
CA SER A 176 -21.32 -3.81 0.07
C SER A 176 -20.18 -3.00 0.67
N ALA A 177 -19.96 -3.11 1.98
CA ALA A 177 -18.92 -2.38 2.69
C ALA A 177 -17.68 -3.21 3.01
N TRP A 178 -17.62 -4.48 2.56
CA TRP A 178 -16.47 -5.32 2.84
C TRP A 178 -15.30 -5.02 1.88
N PRO A 179 -14.10 -4.66 2.39
CA PRO A 179 -12.93 -4.42 1.54
C PRO A 179 -12.51 -5.67 0.78
N ASN A 180 -12.04 -5.49 -0.46
CA ASN A 180 -11.49 -6.57 -1.26
C ASN A 180 -10.32 -6.10 -2.14
N LEU A 181 -9.37 -7.01 -2.35
CA LEU A 181 -8.25 -6.79 -3.26
C LEU A 181 -8.64 -7.26 -4.66
N ARG A 182 -8.54 -6.37 -5.65
CA ARG A 182 -8.83 -6.60 -7.06
C ARG A 182 -7.60 -6.50 -7.95
N SER A 183 -7.80 -6.76 -9.23
CA SER A 183 -6.78 -6.62 -10.26
C SER A 183 -6.67 -5.17 -10.78
N ASN A 184 -5.53 -4.83 -11.38
CA ASN A 184 -5.37 -3.57 -12.10
C ASN A 184 -6.32 -3.48 -13.31
N SER A 185 -6.66 -4.60 -13.95
CA SER A 185 -7.65 -4.60 -15.02
C SER A 185 -9.02 -4.11 -14.56
N GLU A 186 -9.48 -4.51 -13.37
CA GLU A 186 -10.70 -3.97 -12.73
C GLU A 186 -10.56 -2.47 -12.45
N PHE A 187 -9.39 -2.03 -11.97
CA PHE A 187 -9.09 -0.61 -11.74
C PHE A 187 -9.26 0.26 -12.98
N LEU A 188 -8.86 -0.22 -14.16
CA LEU A 188 -9.08 0.53 -15.42
C LEU A 188 -10.57 0.73 -15.73
N PHE A 189 -11.43 -0.25 -15.42
CA PHE A 189 -12.88 -0.07 -15.58
C PHE A 189 -13.42 0.97 -14.61
N SER A 190 -12.96 0.95 -13.36
CA SER A 190 -13.35 1.97 -12.37
C SER A 190 -12.91 3.37 -12.77
N LEU A 191 -11.67 3.53 -13.26
CA LEU A 191 -11.20 4.82 -13.79
C LEU A 191 -12.11 5.34 -14.92
N ARG A 192 -12.56 4.46 -15.82
CA ARG A 192 -13.50 4.84 -16.89
C ARG A 192 -14.83 5.30 -16.32
N ASN A 193 -15.35 4.58 -15.33
CA ASN A 193 -16.61 4.91 -14.67
C ASN A 193 -16.53 6.23 -13.88
N MET A 194 -15.34 6.55 -13.35
CA MET A 194 -15.01 7.84 -12.74
C MET A 194 -14.78 8.97 -13.77
N GLY A 195 -15.01 8.71 -15.06
CA GLY A 195 -14.93 9.72 -16.12
C GLY A 195 -13.56 9.84 -16.82
N TYR A 196 -12.60 8.98 -16.50
CA TYR A 196 -11.32 8.98 -17.20
C TYR A 196 -11.49 8.52 -18.66
N SER A 197 -11.07 9.37 -19.59
CA SER A 197 -11.20 9.09 -21.02
C SER A 197 -10.03 8.25 -21.53
N PHE A 198 -10.34 7.05 -21.98
CA PHE A 198 -9.38 6.18 -22.68
C PHE A 198 -9.57 6.32 -24.19
N GLN A 199 -8.47 6.28 -24.96
CA GLN A 199 -8.52 6.30 -26.42
C GLN A 199 -9.25 5.07 -27.00
N CYS A 200 -9.15 3.92 -26.32
CA CYS A 200 -9.91 2.71 -26.63
C CYS A 200 -10.52 2.10 -25.36
N SER A 201 -11.53 1.22 -25.53
CA SER A 201 -12.20 0.57 -24.40
C SER A 201 -11.23 -0.34 -23.62
N PRO A 202 -11.16 -0.24 -22.28
CA PRO A 202 -10.39 -1.15 -21.42
C PRO A 202 -10.81 -2.63 -21.50
N SER A 203 -11.96 -2.92 -22.14
CA SER A 203 -12.52 -4.27 -22.28
C SER A 203 -11.76 -5.20 -23.23
N MET A 204 -10.73 -4.71 -23.92
CA MET A 204 -9.82 -5.55 -24.70
C MET A 204 -8.56 -5.83 -23.88
N ALA A 205 -8.29 -7.11 -23.58
CA ALA A 205 -7.18 -7.54 -22.72
C ALA A 205 -5.83 -6.94 -23.17
N ASP A 206 -5.50 -7.04 -24.46
CA ASP A 206 -4.28 -6.47 -25.03
C ASP A 206 -4.16 -4.96 -24.84
N TYR A 207 -5.28 -4.24 -24.80
CA TYR A 207 -5.28 -2.80 -24.57
C TYR A 207 -5.11 -2.46 -23.08
N SER A 208 -5.73 -3.24 -22.20
CA SER A 208 -5.53 -3.12 -20.74
C SER A 208 -4.05 -3.26 -20.39
N ASP A 209 -3.38 -4.29 -20.91
CA ASP A 209 -1.97 -4.56 -20.61
C ASP A 209 -1.06 -3.47 -21.19
N LYS A 210 -1.29 -3.04 -22.44
CA LYS A 210 -0.54 -1.94 -23.05
C LYS A 210 -0.69 -0.64 -22.27
N TRP A 211 -1.92 -0.32 -21.84
CA TRP A 211 -2.16 0.89 -21.08
C TRP A 211 -1.47 0.84 -19.71
N GLN A 212 -1.55 -0.30 -19.01
CA GLN A 212 -0.86 -0.50 -17.73
C GLN A 212 0.65 -0.35 -17.89
N ASN A 213 1.25 -0.96 -18.92
CA ASN A 213 2.68 -0.83 -19.18
C ASN A 213 3.13 0.62 -19.44
N VAL A 214 2.27 1.45 -20.03
CA VAL A 214 2.57 2.87 -20.29
C VAL A 214 2.39 3.73 -19.04
N ASN A 215 1.40 3.45 -18.19
CA ASN A 215 0.97 4.36 -17.13
C ASN A 215 1.29 3.89 -15.71
N MET A 216 1.64 2.62 -15.53
CA MET A 216 1.77 1.98 -14.21
C MET A 216 3.12 1.26 -14.01
N VAL A 217 4.12 1.49 -14.86
CA VAL A 217 5.48 0.92 -14.69
C VAL A 217 6.48 1.94 -14.14
N SER A 218 6.13 3.23 -14.07
CA SER A 218 7.08 4.29 -13.68
C SER A 218 6.61 5.13 -12.50
N LEU A 219 7.57 5.78 -11.83
CA LEU A 219 7.27 6.77 -10.80
C LEU A 219 6.46 7.95 -11.36
N ASP A 220 6.74 8.34 -12.61
CA ASP A 220 5.98 9.40 -13.28
C ASP A 220 4.56 8.95 -13.62
N GLY A 221 4.37 7.69 -14.00
CA GLY A 221 3.06 7.07 -14.14
C GLY A 221 2.27 7.12 -12.83
N TYR A 222 2.90 6.72 -11.72
CA TYR A 222 2.32 6.84 -10.39
C TYR A 222 1.91 8.27 -10.04
N LYS A 223 2.79 9.27 -10.22
CA LYS A 223 2.49 10.67 -9.93
C LYS A 223 1.32 11.19 -10.75
N LYS A 224 1.25 10.84 -12.04
CA LYS A 224 0.15 11.24 -12.93
C LYS A 224 -1.18 10.64 -12.48
N LEU A 225 -1.21 9.34 -12.22
CA LEU A 225 -2.42 8.65 -11.77
C LEU A 225 -2.86 9.10 -10.38
N LYS A 226 -1.92 9.33 -9.47
CA LYS A 226 -2.20 9.90 -8.15
C LYS A 226 -2.88 11.25 -8.29
N ARG A 227 -2.35 12.16 -9.12
CA ARG A 227 -2.98 13.46 -9.38
C ARG A 227 -4.38 13.34 -9.98
N ILE A 228 -4.55 12.51 -11.01
CA ILE A 228 -5.88 12.25 -11.61
C ILE A 228 -6.87 11.81 -10.54
N LEU A 229 -6.44 10.90 -9.68
CA LEU A 229 -7.26 10.39 -8.60
C LEU A 229 -7.49 11.45 -7.54
N GLU A 230 -6.53 12.27 -7.13
CA GLU A 230 -6.70 13.37 -6.16
C GLU A 230 -7.64 14.47 -6.66
N ASP A 231 -7.61 14.76 -7.96
CA ASP A 231 -8.48 15.75 -8.62
C ASP A 231 -9.94 15.26 -8.75
N TYR A 232 -10.19 13.96 -8.57
CA TYR A 232 -11.55 13.42 -8.59
C TYR A 232 -12.32 13.85 -7.32
N ALA A 233 -13.49 14.45 -7.53
CA ALA A 233 -14.22 15.18 -6.49
C ALA A 233 -14.86 14.28 -5.42
N GLU A 234 -15.27 13.06 -5.79
CA GLU A 234 -15.96 12.14 -4.89
C GLU A 234 -14.97 11.16 -4.24
N ASP A 235 -15.28 10.67 -3.04
CA ASP A 235 -14.45 9.67 -2.36
C ASP A 235 -14.83 8.22 -2.73
N ILE A 236 -15.83 8.03 -3.59
CA ILE A 236 -16.31 6.73 -4.05
C ILE A 236 -16.71 6.76 -5.53
N GLU A 237 -16.40 5.68 -6.24
CA GLU A 237 -16.79 5.46 -7.62
C GLU A 237 -18.32 5.47 -7.77
N PRO A 238 -18.88 6.04 -8.85
CA PRO A 238 -20.32 6.03 -9.10
C PRO A 238 -20.87 4.60 -9.21
N GLN A 239 -22.10 4.38 -8.74
CA GLN A 239 -22.72 3.06 -8.88
C GLN A 239 -23.01 2.76 -10.36
N CYS A 240 -22.48 1.63 -10.85
CA CYS A 240 -22.82 1.13 -12.16
C CYS A 240 -24.24 0.52 -12.12
N THR A 241 -25.19 1.13 -12.81
CA THR A 241 -26.61 0.73 -12.79
C THR A 241 -26.92 -0.48 -13.66
N THR A 242 -25.99 -0.90 -14.53
CA THR A 242 -26.20 -1.95 -15.53
C THR A 242 -25.82 -3.35 -15.05
N ILE A 243 -25.03 -3.45 -13.98
CA ILE A 243 -24.56 -4.70 -13.38
C ILE A 243 -25.05 -4.67 -11.93
N GLY A 244 -25.65 -5.76 -11.44
CA GLY A 244 -26.09 -5.83 -10.04
C GLY A 244 -24.90 -5.76 -9.08
N HIS A 245 -24.95 -4.81 -8.12
CA HIS A 245 -23.98 -4.57 -7.03
C HIS A 245 -22.51 -4.94 -7.31
N PRO A 246 -21.85 -4.33 -8.32
CA PRO A 246 -20.44 -4.58 -8.56
C PRO A 246 -19.60 -3.99 -7.41
N PRO A 247 -18.38 -4.53 -7.18
CA PRO A 247 -17.41 -3.89 -6.31
C PRO A 247 -17.18 -2.43 -6.73
N ARG A 248 -16.99 -1.54 -5.76
CA ARG A 248 -16.78 -0.11 -5.99
C ARG A 248 -15.44 0.33 -5.44
N LEU A 249 -14.74 1.16 -6.20
CA LEU A 249 -13.49 1.77 -5.75
C LEU A 249 -13.77 2.97 -4.82
N THR A 250 -13.08 3.08 -3.69
CA THR A 250 -13.25 4.17 -2.71
C THR A 250 -11.94 4.52 -2.00
N ARG A 251 -11.80 5.80 -1.60
CA ARG A 251 -10.73 6.27 -0.71
C ARG A 251 -11.01 6.00 0.76
N ARG A 252 -12.27 5.73 1.13
CA ARG A 252 -12.71 5.48 2.52
C ARG A 252 -13.17 4.03 2.71
N TRP A 253 -12.39 3.07 2.21
CA TRP A 253 -12.77 1.64 2.20
C TRP A 253 -12.98 1.04 3.60
N TRP A 254 -12.40 1.64 4.63
CA TRP A 254 -12.56 1.21 6.03
C TRP A 254 -13.84 1.76 6.67
N ASP A 255 -14.44 2.81 6.10
CA ASP A 255 -15.56 3.54 6.69
C ASP A 255 -16.88 2.93 6.23
N ARG A 256 -17.32 1.87 6.95
CA ARG A 256 -18.57 1.16 6.66
C ARG A 256 -19.76 2.11 6.58
N ARG A 257 -19.83 3.09 7.47
CA ARG A 257 -20.94 4.04 7.50
C ARG A 257 -20.96 4.89 6.24
N PHE A 258 -19.82 5.49 5.88
CA PHE A 258 -19.67 6.23 4.64
C PHE A 258 -20.07 5.39 3.42
N ILE A 259 -19.62 4.13 3.35
CA ILE A 259 -19.94 3.25 2.22
C ILE A 259 -21.44 2.98 2.13
N LEU A 260 -22.09 2.65 3.25
CA LEU A 260 -23.53 2.35 3.27
C LEU A 260 -24.39 3.59 2.99
N GLU A 261 -24.00 4.76 3.47
CA GLU A 261 -24.70 6.02 3.17
C GLU A 261 -24.56 6.42 1.68
N ASN A 262 -23.49 5.98 1.03
CA ASN A 262 -23.23 6.23 -0.39
C ASN A 262 -23.55 5.03 -1.30
N THR A 263 -24.19 3.97 -0.76
CA THR A 263 -24.67 2.81 -1.51
C THR A 263 -26.19 2.76 -1.40
N PRO A 264 -26.92 3.21 -2.43
CA PRO A 264 -28.39 3.26 -2.39
C PRO A 264 -29.04 1.87 -2.42
#